data_AF-A0A944GPK8-F1
#
_entry.id   AF-A0A944GPK8-F1
#
_cell.length_a   1.000
_cell.length_b   1.000
_cell.length_c   1.000
_cell.angle_alpha   90.00
_cell.angle_beta   90.00
_cell.angle_gamma   90.00
#
_symmetry.space_group_name_H-M   'P 1'
#
loop_
_entity.id
_entity.type
_entity.pdbx_description
1 polymer ?
#
loop_
_entity_poly.entity_id
_entity_poly.type
_entity_poly.pdbx_seq_one_letter_code
_entity_poly.pdbx_strand_id
1 'polypeptide(L)'
;MLIVDANDLDKVRSMLDDAIDFMCERHEKGRLFFEKGVSIFPAFGMLGTLVGLVNMLKGMGEDSSNLSNGMATALITTFYGSLFANVIFAPIAASLKNSHEQELLCMQIIEEGVLSIAAGSNPRLIQEKLEFMLAQTDIKKKGDSK
;
A
#
# COMPACT_ATOMS: atom_id res chain seq x y z
N MET A 1 7.72 30.06 -1.10
CA MET A 1 8.89 30.95 -1.28
C MET A 1 9.63 30.70 -2.60
N LEU A 2 9.60 29.48 -3.17
CA LEU A 2 10.30 29.16 -4.44
C LEU A 2 9.80 29.88 -5.71
N ILE A 3 8.52 30.25 -5.80
CA ILE A 3 7.94 30.91 -6.99
C ILE A 3 8.25 32.42 -7.02
N VAL A 4 8.56 33.02 -5.87
CA VAL A 4 8.76 34.48 -5.73
C VAL A 4 10.20 34.89 -6.09
N ASP A 5 11.15 33.94 -6.05
CA ASP A 5 12.59 34.21 -6.24
C ASP A 5 13.09 34.02 -7.69
N ALA A 6 12.21 34.06 -8.70
CA ALA A 6 12.59 33.94 -10.12
C ALA A 6 13.41 32.66 -10.43
N ASN A 7 13.01 31.52 -9.86
CA ASN A 7 13.59 30.23 -10.20
C ASN A 7 13.02 29.75 -11.54
N ASP A 8 13.86 29.14 -12.38
CA ASP A 8 13.43 28.60 -13.68
C ASP A 8 12.31 27.57 -13.49
N LEU A 9 11.27 27.60 -14.34
CA LEU A 9 10.11 26.70 -14.22
C LEU A 9 10.54 25.23 -14.15
N ASP A 10 11.57 24.89 -14.93
CA ASP A 10 12.15 23.55 -14.98
C ASP A 10 12.82 23.14 -13.66
N LYS A 11 13.42 24.09 -12.92
CA LYS A 11 14.00 23.82 -11.61
C LYS A 11 12.93 23.58 -10.55
N VAL A 12 11.85 24.36 -10.58
CA VAL A 12 10.72 24.18 -9.65
C VAL A 12 10.06 22.84 -9.89
N ARG A 13 9.88 22.46 -11.16
CA ARG A 13 9.37 21.15 -11.54
C ARG A 13 10.24 20.01 -11.01
N SER A 14 11.54 20.05 -11.31
CA SER A 14 12.48 19.01 -10.86
C SER A 14 12.47 18.86 -9.34
N MET A 15 12.40 19.96 -8.58
CA MET A 15 12.34 19.89 -7.12
C MET A 15 11.04 19.28 -6.59
N LEU A 16 9.91 19.52 -7.27
CA LEU A 16 8.62 18.95 -6.91
C LEU A 16 8.56 17.46 -7.27
N ASP A 17 9.07 17.08 -8.44
CA ASP A 17 9.24 15.69 -8.86
C ASP A 17 10.10 14.92 -7.85
N ASP A 18 11.28 15.46 -7.49
CA ASP A 18 12.15 14.87 -6.48
C ASP A 18 11.43 14.68 -5.13
N ALA A 19 10.64 15.67 -4.71
CA ALA A 19 9.88 15.59 -3.46
C ALA A 19 8.80 14.50 -3.49
N ILE A 20 8.12 14.34 -4.63
CA ILE A 20 7.15 13.25 -4.84
C ILE A 20 7.88 11.90 -4.80
N ASP A 21 9.03 11.77 -5.47
CA ASP A 21 9.80 10.54 -5.50
C ASP A 21 10.29 10.12 -4.10
N PHE A 22 10.81 11.05 -3.30
CA PHE A 22 11.19 10.76 -1.91
C PHE A 22 10.01 10.33 -1.05
N MET A 23 8.82 10.91 -1.27
CA MET A 23 7.59 10.50 -0.58
C MET A 23 7.20 9.07 -0.99
N CYS A 24 7.21 8.78 -2.29
CA CYS A 24 6.94 7.46 -2.84
C CYS A 24 7.86 6.40 -2.26
N GLU A 25 9.16 6.64 -2.26
CA GLU A 25 10.16 5.68 -1.74
C GLU A 25 9.93 5.38 -0.25
N ARG A 26 9.59 6.40 0.55
CA ARG A 26 9.27 6.25 1.98
C ARG A 26 8.02 5.40 2.18
N HIS A 27 6.97 5.63 1.39
CA HIS A 27 5.71 4.90 1.49
C HIS A 27 5.85 3.46 0.98
N GLU A 28 6.63 3.26 -0.08
CA GLU A 28 6.91 1.95 -0.65
C GLU A 28 7.65 1.06 0.33
N LYS A 29 8.67 1.56 1.04
CA LYS A 29 9.39 0.80 2.08
C LYS A 29 8.44 0.29 3.16
N GLY A 30 7.49 1.12 3.61
CA GLY A 30 6.46 0.74 4.58
C GLY A 30 5.51 -0.32 4.03
N ARG A 31 5.02 -0.14 2.81
CA ARG A 31 4.08 -1.08 2.17
C ARG A 31 4.72 -2.44 1.91
N LEU A 32 5.94 -2.44 1.40
CA LEU A 32 6.67 -3.63 0.99
C LEU A 32 6.93 -4.58 2.17
N PHE A 33 7.06 -4.05 3.39
CA PHE A 33 7.13 -4.87 4.60
C PHE A 33 5.86 -5.71 4.81
N PHE A 34 4.68 -5.08 4.74
CA PHE A 34 3.40 -5.78 4.92
C PHE A 34 3.09 -6.72 3.75
N GLU A 35 3.41 -6.30 2.53
CA GLU A 35 3.25 -7.10 1.31
C GLU A 35 4.11 -8.37 1.35
N LYS A 36 5.37 -8.26 1.79
CA LYS A 36 6.23 -9.43 2.05
C LYS A 36 5.70 -10.29 3.20
N GLY A 37 5.11 -9.68 4.22
CA GLY A 37 4.42 -10.42 5.28
C GLY A 37 3.38 -11.40 4.70
N VAL A 38 2.50 -10.92 3.81
CA VAL A 38 1.44 -11.73 3.19
C VAL A 38 1.99 -12.99 2.51
N SER A 39 3.14 -12.92 1.84
CA SER A 39 3.73 -14.08 1.16
C SER A 39 4.50 -15.01 2.11
N ILE A 40 5.04 -14.48 3.21
CA ILE A 40 5.87 -15.23 4.16
C ILE A 40 5.01 -16.01 5.19
N PHE A 41 3.89 -15.46 5.67
CA PHE A 41 3.06 -16.13 6.70
C PHE A 41 2.48 -17.50 6.26
N PRO A 42 1.99 -17.69 5.02
CA PRO A 42 1.55 -19.00 4.55
C PRO A 42 2.71 -20.00 4.44
N ALA A 43 3.91 -19.52 4.10
CA ALA A 43 5.11 -20.35 4.05
C ALA A 43 5.49 -20.89 5.45
N PHE A 44 5.34 -20.07 6.51
CA PHE A 44 5.46 -20.56 7.89
C PHE A 44 4.39 -21.58 8.26
N GLY A 45 3.16 -21.44 7.75
CA GLY A 45 2.12 -22.47 7.89
C GLY A 45 2.53 -23.81 7.26
N MET A 46 3.12 -23.78 6.06
CA MET A 46 3.67 -24.97 5.41
C MET A 46 4.87 -25.57 6.16
N LEU A 47 5.72 -24.76 6.80
CA LEU A 47 6.75 -25.29 7.70
C LEU A 47 6.13 -26.02 8.91
N GLY A 48 5.01 -25.52 9.44
CA GLY A 48 4.27 -26.17 10.52
C GLY A 48 3.67 -27.52 10.14
N THR A 49 3.24 -27.71 8.89
CA THR A 49 2.79 -29.02 8.40
C THR A 49 3.93 -30.02 8.32
N LEU A 50 5.13 -29.59 7.92
CA LEU A 50 6.32 -30.44 7.94
C LEU A 50 6.67 -30.89 9.36
N VAL A 51 6.61 -29.99 10.35
CA VAL A 51 6.83 -30.37 11.77
C VAL A 51 5.76 -31.35 12.26
N GLY A 52 4.49 -31.13 11.89
CA GLY A 52 3.40 -32.05 12.20
C GLY A 52 3.63 -33.45 11.60
N LEU A 53 4.04 -33.52 10.33
CA LEU A 53 4.36 -34.78 9.66
C LEU A 53 5.55 -35.50 10.31
N VAL A 54 6.59 -34.79 10.71
CA VAL A 54 7.74 -35.37 11.44
C VAL A 54 7.28 -35.99 12.76
N ASN A 55 6.41 -35.32 13.50
CA ASN A 55 5.85 -35.85 14.76
C ASN A 55 4.95 -37.07 14.52
N MET A 56 4.14 -37.06 13.45
CA MET A 56 3.30 -38.20 13.06
C MET A 56 4.15 -39.43 12.69
N LEU A 57 5.24 -39.23 11.94
CA LEU A 57 6.17 -40.30 11.57
C LEU A 57 6.96 -40.83 12.78
N LYS A 58 7.33 -39.96 13.72
CA LYS A 58 8.03 -40.35 14.96
C LYS A 58 7.18 -41.24 15.86
N GLY A 59 5.86 -40.99 15.92
CA GLY A 59 4.90 -41.79 16.69
C GLY A 59 4.35 -43.00 15.93
N MET A 60 4.83 -43.27 14.71
CA MET A 60 4.28 -44.33 13.85
C MET A 60 4.69 -45.70 14.40
N GLY A 61 3.80 -46.29 15.21
CA GLY A 61 4.03 -47.56 15.91
C GLY A 61 3.61 -47.56 17.39
N GLU A 62 3.35 -46.39 17.99
CA GLU A 62 2.76 -46.23 19.32
C GLU A 62 1.30 -45.74 19.25
N ASP A 63 0.64 -45.59 20.39
CA ASP A 63 -0.78 -45.24 20.57
C ASP A 63 -1.32 -44.16 19.60
N SER A 64 -2.56 -44.37 19.15
CA SER A 64 -3.32 -43.50 18.23
C SER A 64 -3.39 -42.01 18.64
N SER A 65 -3.21 -41.73 19.94
CA SER A 65 -3.18 -40.37 20.51
C SER A 65 -2.02 -39.50 19.99
N ASN A 66 -0.88 -40.09 19.64
CA ASN A 66 0.26 -39.34 19.10
C ASN A 66 0.01 -38.87 17.66
N LEU A 67 -0.73 -39.65 16.88
CA LEU A 67 -1.07 -39.34 15.50
C LEU A 67 -2.02 -38.13 15.41
N SER A 68 -3.05 -38.09 16.27
CA SER A 68 -4.02 -37.00 16.30
C SER A 68 -3.38 -35.67 16.73
N ASN A 69 -2.42 -35.71 17.67
CA ASN A 69 -1.68 -34.51 18.10
C ASN A 69 -0.78 -33.93 16.99
N GLY A 70 -0.12 -34.78 16.20
CA GLY A 70 0.69 -34.34 15.06
C GLY A 70 -0.15 -33.69 13.96
N MET A 71 -1.31 -34.27 13.66
CA MET A 71 -2.27 -33.71 12.69
C MET A 71 -2.89 -32.39 13.17
N ALA A 72 -3.27 -32.29 14.45
CA ALA A 72 -3.80 -31.07 15.03
C ALA A 72 -2.79 -29.91 14.92
N THR A 73 -1.51 -30.18 15.19
CA THR A 73 -0.44 -29.18 15.06
C THR A 73 -0.29 -28.68 13.61
N ALA A 74 -0.33 -29.58 12.62
CA ALA A 74 -0.25 -29.22 11.20
C ALA A 74 -1.43 -28.34 10.74
N LEU A 75 -2.65 -28.65 11.21
CA LEU A 75 -3.85 -27.89 10.85
C LEU A 75 -3.88 -26.51 11.52
N ILE A 76 -3.54 -26.43 12.81
CA ILE A 76 -3.52 -25.17 13.56
C ILE A 76 -2.47 -24.22 12.98
N THR A 77 -1.29 -24.70 12.66
CA THR A 77 -0.22 -23.87 12.07
C THR A 77 -0.59 -23.36 10.66
N THR A 78 -1.25 -24.19 9.84
CA THR A 78 -1.78 -23.76 8.52
C THR A 78 -2.88 -22.72 8.67
N PHE A 79 -3.78 -22.93 9.64
CA PHE A 79 -4.85 -21.98 9.94
C PHE A 79 -4.27 -20.63 10.37
N TYR A 80 -3.34 -20.59 11.33
CA TYR A 80 -2.72 -19.34 11.75
C TYR A 80 -1.93 -18.67 10.62
N GLY A 81 -1.15 -19.42 9.83
CA GLY A 81 -0.40 -18.86 8.70
C GLY A 81 -1.29 -18.17 7.67
N SER A 82 -2.40 -18.81 7.28
CA SER A 82 -3.37 -18.25 6.33
C SER A 82 -4.23 -17.13 6.93
N LEU A 83 -4.58 -17.22 8.21
CA LEU A 83 -5.30 -16.18 8.94
C LEU A 83 -4.48 -14.89 9.02
N PHE A 84 -3.23 -14.96 9.48
CA PHE A 84 -2.38 -13.77 9.57
C PHE A 84 -2.17 -13.14 8.19
N ALA A 85 -1.84 -13.94 7.17
CA ALA A 85 -1.62 -13.46 5.82
C ALA A 85 -2.82 -12.69 5.24
N ASN A 86 -4.02 -13.30 5.27
CA ASN A 86 -5.17 -12.78 4.54
C ASN A 86 -6.07 -11.85 5.37
N VAL A 87 -6.14 -12.05 6.69
CA VAL A 87 -7.05 -11.27 7.55
C VAL A 87 -6.37 -10.04 8.12
N ILE A 88 -5.05 -10.07 8.34
CA ILE A 88 -4.33 -8.96 8.97
C ILE A 88 -3.43 -8.27 7.94
N PHE A 89 -2.48 -8.99 7.33
CA PHE A 89 -1.46 -8.35 6.50
C PHE A 89 -2.02 -7.84 5.15
N ALA A 90 -2.91 -8.60 4.52
CA ALA A 90 -3.52 -8.21 3.24
C ALA A 90 -4.34 -6.89 3.31
N PRO A 91 -5.30 -6.70 4.24
CA PRO A 91 -6.04 -5.44 4.31
C PRO A 91 -5.17 -4.26 4.74
N ILE A 92 -4.16 -4.47 5.59
CA ILE A 92 -3.21 -3.41 5.97
C ILE A 92 -2.40 -2.96 4.75
N ALA A 93 -1.88 -3.90 3.96
CA ALA A 93 -1.13 -3.58 2.74
C ALA A 93 -2.02 -2.85 1.72
N ALA A 94 -3.27 -3.28 1.54
CA ALA A 94 -4.24 -2.63 0.66
C ALA A 94 -4.62 -1.22 1.14
N SER A 95 -4.83 -1.03 2.44
CA SER A 95 -5.11 0.29 3.01
C SER A 95 -3.95 1.26 2.80
N LEU A 96 -2.71 0.80 3.04
CA LEU A 96 -1.52 1.63 2.86
C LEU A 96 -1.32 2.02 1.40
N LYS A 97 -1.62 1.10 0.46
CA LYS A 97 -1.64 1.38 -0.97
C LYS A 97 -2.65 2.48 -1.32
N ASN A 98 -3.89 2.35 -0.84
CA ASN A 98 -4.93 3.34 -1.11
C ASN A 98 -4.58 4.73 -0.55
N SER A 99 -4.06 4.79 0.67
CA SER A 99 -3.59 6.06 1.25
C SER A 99 -2.44 6.68 0.47
N HIS A 100 -1.49 5.86 -0.01
CA HIS A 100 -0.41 6.34 -0.87
C HIS A 100 -0.92 6.88 -2.20
N GLU A 101 -1.87 6.19 -2.86
CA GLU A 101 -2.48 6.66 -4.11
C GLU A 101 -3.22 8.00 -3.93
N GLN A 102 -3.92 8.19 -2.81
CA GLN A 102 -4.58 9.45 -2.48
C GLN A 102 -3.58 10.60 -2.25
N GLU A 103 -2.50 10.34 -1.52
CA GLU A 103 -1.45 11.34 -1.28
C GLU A 103 -0.69 11.70 -2.55
N LEU A 104 -0.38 10.70 -3.39
CA LEU A 104 0.25 10.89 -4.69
C LEU A 104 -0.61 11.79 -5.59
N LEU A 105 -1.92 11.49 -5.70
CA LEU A 105 -2.85 12.30 -6.48
C LEU A 105 -2.90 13.75 -5.98
N CYS A 106 -2.94 13.94 -4.66
CA CYS A 106 -2.93 15.28 -4.06
C CYS A 106 -1.66 16.06 -4.42
N MET A 107 -0.49 15.44 -4.32
CA MET A 107 0.78 16.07 -4.67
C MET A 107 0.87 16.39 -6.16
N GLN A 108 0.39 15.52 -7.04
CA GLN A 108 0.33 15.77 -8.49
C GLN A 108 -0.59 16.94 -8.85
N ILE A 109 -1.74 17.07 -8.17
CA ILE A 109 -2.64 18.21 -8.33
C ILE A 109 -1.95 19.51 -7.89
N ILE A 110 -1.21 19.48 -6.78
CA ILE A 110 -0.46 20.65 -6.29
C ILE A 110 0.66 21.02 -7.26
N GLU A 111 1.42 20.05 -7.76
CA GLU A 111 2.50 20.25 -8.73
C GLU A 111 1.98 20.92 -10.00
N GLU A 112 0.95 20.34 -10.62
CA GLU A 112 0.34 20.86 -11.84
C GLU A 112 -0.27 22.26 -11.64
N GLY A 113 -0.87 22.51 -10.47
CA GLY A 113 -1.38 23.82 -10.08
C GLY A 113 -0.27 24.87 -9.95
N VAL A 114 0.83 24.51 -9.28
CA VAL A 114 2.00 25.38 -9.11
C VAL A 114 2.65 25.71 -10.45
N LEU A 115 2.87 24.72 -11.30
CA LEU A 115 3.44 24.89 -12.64
C LEU A 115 2.54 25.78 -13.52
N SER A 116 1.23 25.55 -13.47
CA SER A 116 0.26 26.34 -14.25
C SER A 116 0.19 27.80 -13.81
N ILE A 117 0.31 28.07 -12.50
CA ILE A 117 0.37 29.44 -11.95
C ILE A 117 1.67 30.12 -12.36
N ALA A 118 2.80 29.42 -12.22
CA ALA A 118 4.11 29.97 -12.55
C ALA A 118 4.27 30.22 -14.06
N ALA A 119 3.61 29.42 -14.91
CA ALA A 119 3.53 29.64 -16.35
C ALA A 119 2.58 30.79 -16.77
N GLY A 120 1.85 31.41 -15.83
CA GLY A 120 0.93 32.52 -16.11
C GLY A 120 -0.34 32.11 -16.86
N SER A 121 -0.79 30.87 -16.71
CA SER A 121 -2.00 30.36 -17.39
C SER A 121 -3.28 31.05 -16.87
N ASN A 122 -4.31 31.14 -17.71
CA ASN A 122 -5.59 31.73 -17.33
C ASN A 122 -6.24 30.90 -16.19
N PRO A 123 -6.66 31.51 -15.07
CA PRO A 123 -7.23 30.81 -13.92
C PRO A 123 -8.37 29.84 -14.25
N ARG A 124 -9.19 30.15 -15.28
CA ARG A 124 -10.25 29.24 -15.76
C ARG A 124 -9.71 27.94 -16.33
N LEU A 125 -8.63 28.02 -17.12
CA LEU A 125 -8.00 26.87 -17.74
C LEU A 125 -7.32 25.98 -16.69
N ILE A 126 -6.71 26.60 -15.68
CA ILE A 126 -6.13 25.89 -14.54
C ILE A 126 -7.22 25.12 -13.80
N GLN A 127 -8.37 25.76 -13.55
CA GLN A 127 -9.49 25.13 -12.88
C GLN A 127 -10.02 23.92 -13.67
N GLU A 128 -10.24 24.05 -14.98
CA GLU A 128 -10.70 22.94 -15.83
C GLU A 128 -9.71 21.77 -15.84
N LYS A 129 -8.39 22.06 -15.89
CA LYS A 129 -7.34 21.05 -15.87
C LYS A 129 -7.28 20.30 -14.53
N LEU A 130 -7.38 21.02 -13.41
CA LEU A 130 -7.40 20.43 -12.07
C LEU A 130 -8.70 19.66 -11.78
N GLU A 131 -9.84 20.15 -12.28
CA GLU A 131 -11.13 19.46 -12.19
C GLU A 131 -11.12 18.14 -12.96
N PHE A 132 -10.39 18.04 -14.07
CA PHE A 132 -10.24 16.78 -14.81
C PHE A 132 -9.42 15.73 -14.05
N MET A 133 -8.47 16.16 -13.20
CA MET A 133 -7.64 15.24 -12.39
C MET A 133 -8.38 14.70 -11.16
N LEU A 134 -9.47 15.34 -10.74
CA LEU A 134 -10.32 14.88 -9.64
C LEU A 134 -11.33 13.82 -10.14
N ALA A 135 -11.57 12.80 -9.34
CA ALA A 135 -12.66 11.86 -9.63
C ALA A 135 -14.00 12.61 -9.66
N GLN A 136 -14.84 12.36 -10.68
CA GLN A 136 -16.14 13.03 -10.85
C GLN A 136 -17.05 12.96 -9.61
N THR A 137 -16.86 11.95 -8.77
CA THR A 137 -17.54 11.76 -7.49
C THR A 137 -17.24 12.89 -6.49
N ASP A 138 -16.00 13.40 -6.46
CA ASP A 138 -15.59 14.47 -5.55
C ASP A 138 -16.04 15.85 -6.07
N ILE A 139 -16.18 15.99 -7.40
CA ILE A 139 -16.73 17.19 -8.05
C ILE A 139 -18.20 17.39 -7.67
N LYS A 140 -19.00 16.31 -7.62
CA LYS A 140 -20.43 16.37 -7.25
C LYS A 140 -20.66 16.84 -5.81
N LYS A 141 -19.83 16.41 -4.84
CA LYS A 141 -19.93 16.86 -3.44
C LYS A 141 -19.77 18.37 -3.28
N LYS A 142 -18.99 19.03 -4.15
CA LYS A 142 -18.79 20.48 -4.13
C LYS A 142 -19.98 21.24 -4.73
N GLY A 143 -20.78 20.61 -5.58
CA GLY A 143 -21.99 21.17 -6.18
C GLY A 143 -23.23 21.11 -5.28
N ASP A 144 -23.34 20.09 -4.42
CA ASP A 144 -24.48 19.89 -3.51
C ASP A 144 -24.38 20.69 -2.18
N SER A 145 -23.27 21.38 -1.94
CA SER A 145 -23.07 22.19 -0.72
C SER A 145 -23.40 23.68 -0.91
N LYS A 146 -24.26 24.01 -1.88
CA LYS A 146 -24.77 25.37 -2.12
C LYS A 146 -26.23 25.51 -1.76
#